data_AF-A0A016T1T5-F1
#
_entry.id   AF-A0A016T1T5-F1
#
_cell.length_a   1.000
_cell.length_b   1.000
_cell.length_c   1.000
_cell.angle_alpha   90.00
_cell.angle_beta   90.00
_cell.angle_gamma   90.00
#
_symmetry.space_group_name_H-M   'P 1'
#
loop_
_entity.id
_entity.type
_entity.pdbx_description
1 polymer ?
#
loop_
_entity_poly.entity_id
_entity_poly.type
_entity_poly.pdbx_seq_one_letter_code
_entity_poly.pdbx_strand_id
1 'polypeptide(L)'
;MDKDELNRFGARVLLERIRSFGIWPILEGDDKWRVENFDLTSLLIHVSKIRRVHVFVKHTISLDSRNVSRCLIQFDRGSLKLAADSYLDKETFGETAYRQFLTDLVARLLQDAGLPKNETKIANDVDEIIDLETRLGNITAPKVNRRNHTEMYNLRRLSCMQKLIPSVNWTRYFHSIAPDDVHDYFSSNPEIVIVEIDYMRRVADILQSTDPRIITNYVYLKYASIWVEEMGEQYENISQVNTMLRGVLCRQKIAGFSSEVMYLFHLRSIKAAVHQ
;
A
#
# COMPACT_ATOMS: atom_id res chain seq x y z
N MET A 1 -21.44 -0.84 14.05
CA MET A 1 -21.04 0.52 13.66
C MET A 1 -22.30 1.20 13.14
N ASP A 2 -22.64 2.38 13.66
CA ASP A 2 -23.86 3.10 13.29
C ASP A 2 -23.71 3.68 11.88
N LYS A 3 -24.58 3.26 10.95
CA LYS A 3 -24.52 3.67 9.54
C LYS A 3 -24.83 5.16 9.35
N ASP A 4 -25.68 5.71 10.20
CA ASP A 4 -26.06 7.12 10.10
C ASP A 4 -24.90 8.04 10.49
N GLU A 5 -24.10 7.63 11.48
CA GLU A 5 -22.87 8.35 11.82
C GLU A 5 -21.81 8.26 10.71
N LEU A 6 -21.60 7.09 10.10
CA LEU A 6 -20.66 6.93 8.99
C LEU A 6 -21.03 7.81 7.81
N ASN A 7 -22.31 7.79 7.42
CA ASN A 7 -22.82 8.61 6.32
C ASN A 7 -22.70 10.12 6.63
N ARG A 8 -22.83 10.51 7.90
CA ARG A 8 -22.67 11.91 8.34
C ARG A 8 -21.21 12.39 8.25
N PHE A 9 -20.26 11.55 8.66
CA PHE A 9 -18.83 11.92 8.65
C PHE A 9 -18.18 11.77 7.27
N GLY A 10 -18.61 10.79 6.47
CA GLY A 10 -18.02 10.49 5.18
C GLY A 10 -16.50 10.27 5.29
N ALA A 11 -15.75 10.90 4.39
CA ALA A 11 -14.29 10.87 4.42
C ALA A 11 -13.64 11.96 5.29
N ARG A 12 -14.39 12.82 6.00
CA ARG A 12 -13.80 13.98 6.69
C ARG A 12 -12.72 13.59 7.71
N VAL A 13 -12.99 12.57 8.51
CA VAL A 13 -12.03 12.06 9.53
C VAL A 13 -10.75 11.54 8.87
N LEU A 14 -10.88 10.87 7.71
CA LEU A 14 -9.74 10.41 6.93
C LEU A 14 -8.93 11.59 6.37
N LEU A 15 -9.62 12.57 5.79
CA LEU A 15 -9.01 13.74 5.16
C LEU A 15 -8.28 14.64 6.16
N GLU A 16 -8.88 14.90 7.33
CA GLU A 16 -8.22 15.62 8.43
C GLU A 16 -6.94 14.91 8.88
N ARG A 17 -6.97 13.58 8.89
CA ARG A 17 -5.80 12.78 9.25
C ARG A 17 -4.72 12.81 8.19
N ILE A 18 -5.06 12.71 6.91
CA ILE A 18 -4.09 12.86 5.82
C ILE A 18 -3.45 14.25 5.88
N ARG A 19 -4.24 15.31 6.11
CA ARG A 19 -3.74 16.68 6.30
C ARG A 19 -2.78 16.83 7.48
N SER A 20 -2.95 16.04 8.55
CA SER A 20 -2.01 16.04 9.68
C SER A 20 -0.62 15.47 9.32
N PHE A 21 -0.54 14.73 8.22
CA PHE A 21 0.67 14.07 7.74
C PHE A 21 1.31 14.76 6.54
N GLY A 22 0.51 15.44 5.72
CA GLY A 22 0.99 16.19 4.57
C GLY A 22 -0.14 16.63 3.65
N ILE A 23 0.24 17.20 2.52
CA ILE A 23 -0.69 17.72 1.51
C ILE A 23 -0.96 16.65 0.47
N TRP A 24 -2.22 16.50 0.04
CA TRP A 24 -2.61 15.55 -1.00
C TRP A 24 -2.81 16.28 -2.34
N PRO A 25 -1.88 16.17 -3.32
CA PRO A 25 -1.89 17.00 -4.54
C PRO A 25 -3.19 16.94 -5.35
N ILE A 26 -3.74 15.74 -5.58
CA ILE A 26 -4.96 15.56 -6.39
C ILE A 26 -6.19 16.24 -5.77
N LEU A 27 -6.21 16.43 -4.45
CA LEU A 27 -7.31 17.09 -3.75
C LEU A 27 -7.03 18.58 -3.53
N GLU A 28 -5.85 18.90 -3.03
CA GLU A 28 -5.55 20.20 -2.44
C GLU A 28 -4.84 21.17 -3.39
N GLY A 29 -4.36 20.67 -4.53
CA GLY A 29 -3.66 21.42 -5.57
C GLY A 29 -2.15 21.22 -5.56
N ASP A 30 -1.56 21.29 -6.75
CA ASP A 30 -0.11 21.12 -6.95
C ASP A 30 0.66 22.36 -6.46
N ASP A 31 0.00 23.51 -6.31
CA ASP A 31 0.56 24.77 -5.80
C ASP A 31 0.91 24.70 -4.30
N LYS A 32 0.16 23.90 -3.54
CA LYS A 32 0.40 23.70 -2.10
C LYS A 32 1.39 22.59 -1.82
N TRP A 33 1.48 21.60 -2.70
CA TRP A 33 2.41 20.49 -2.55
C TRP A 33 3.80 20.87 -3.06
N ARG A 34 4.83 20.63 -2.24
CA ARG A 34 6.21 21.02 -2.53
C ARG A 34 7.09 19.79 -2.59
N VAL A 35 7.81 19.62 -3.71
CA VAL A 35 8.70 18.48 -3.94
C VAL A 35 9.84 18.44 -2.92
N GLU A 36 10.27 19.59 -2.41
CA GLU A 36 11.36 19.69 -1.42
C GLU A 36 10.99 19.06 -0.07
N ASN A 37 9.69 18.96 0.22
CA ASN A 37 9.17 18.34 1.44
C ASN A 37 8.91 16.84 1.25
N PHE A 38 9.09 16.31 0.04
CA PHE A 38 8.82 14.91 -0.23
C PHE A 38 9.86 14.02 0.44
N ASP A 39 9.38 13.13 1.31
CA ASP A 39 10.15 12.02 1.85
C ASP A 39 9.30 10.75 1.81
N LEU A 40 9.71 9.82 0.93
CA LEU A 40 9.04 8.54 0.77
C LEU A 40 8.98 7.76 2.10
N THR A 41 9.99 7.87 2.96
CA THR A 41 10.01 7.18 4.25
C THR A 41 8.86 7.66 5.13
N SER A 42 8.70 8.98 5.31
CA SER A 42 7.59 9.58 6.06
C SER A 42 6.24 9.16 5.50
N LEU A 43 6.08 9.27 4.18
CA LEU A 43 4.84 8.91 3.49
C LEU A 43 4.43 7.45 3.75
N LEU A 44 5.38 6.51 3.68
CA LEU A 44 5.12 5.11 3.99
C LEU A 44 4.84 4.89 5.48
N ILE A 45 5.52 5.59 6.40
CA ILE A 45 5.24 5.52 7.84
C ILE A 45 3.78 5.94 8.13
N HIS A 46 3.31 7.03 7.52
CA HIS A 46 1.98 7.58 7.74
C HIS A 46 0.88 6.54 7.47
N VAL A 47 0.96 5.86 6.33
CA VAL A 47 -0.04 4.85 5.94
C VAL A 47 0.15 3.51 6.67
N SER A 48 1.38 3.22 7.14
CA SER A 48 1.70 1.97 7.83
C SER A 48 1.27 1.97 9.29
N LYS A 49 1.38 3.10 10.01
CA LYS A 49 1.12 3.17 11.46
C LYS A 49 -0.30 2.76 11.87
N ILE A 50 -1.29 2.98 11.01
CA ILE A 50 -2.71 2.86 11.39
C ILE A 50 -3.32 1.53 10.94
N ARG A 51 -3.15 1.17 9.66
CA ARG A 51 -3.75 -0.04 9.08
C ARG A 51 -2.71 -0.99 8.49
N ARG A 52 -1.41 -0.77 8.75
CA ARG A 52 -0.31 -1.56 8.18
C ARG A 52 -0.42 -1.63 6.66
N VAL A 53 -0.74 -0.49 6.04
CA VAL A 53 -0.90 -0.43 4.58
C VAL A 53 0.47 -0.54 3.95
N HIS A 54 0.68 -1.64 3.22
CA HIS A 54 1.87 -1.86 2.43
C HIS A 54 1.58 -1.54 0.96
N VAL A 55 2.24 -0.50 0.44
CA VAL A 55 1.99 -0.03 -0.94
C VAL A 55 2.94 -0.72 -1.92
N PHE A 56 4.22 -0.34 -1.93
CA PHE A 56 5.20 -0.86 -2.90
C PHE A 56 5.88 -2.15 -2.42
N VAL A 57 6.10 -2.26 -1.12
CA VAL A 57 6.80 -3.40 -0.52
C VAL A 57 6.01 -3.84 0.70
N LYS A 58 5.62 -5.11 0.72
CA LYS A 58 5.00 -5.76 1.87
C LYS A 58 6.07 -6.31 2.77
N HIS A 59 5.91 -6.11 4.07
CA HIS A 59 6.72 -6.80 5.06
C HIS A 59 5.81 -7.51 6.08
N THR A 60 6.20 -8.72 6.47
CA THR A 60 5.50 -9.50 7.48
C THR A 60 6.51 -10.16 8.40
N ILE A 61 6.06 -10.56 9.59
CA ILE A 61 6.85 -11.40 10.50
C ILE A 61 6.22 -12.78 10.48
N SER A 62 7.01 -13.78 10.12
CA SER A 62 6.57 -15.17 9.99
C SER A 62 7.65 -16.13 10.47
N LEU A 63 7.25 -17.36 10.81
CA LEU A 63 8.19 -18.43 11.12
C LEU A 63 9.17 -18.63 9.96
N ASP A 64 10.44 -18.85 10.28
CA ASP A 64 11.44 -19.20 9.28
C ASP A 64 11.16 -20.61 8.76
N SER A 65 10.93 -20.73 7.45
CA SER A 65 10.62 -22.00 6.79
C SER A 65 11.76 -23.03 6.86
N ARG A 66 12.99 -22.59 7.14
CA ARG A 66 14.15 -23.47 7.33
C ARG A 66 14.50 -23.69 8.81
N ASN A 67 13.96 -22.89 9.72
CA ASN A 67 14.13 -23.06 11.16
C ASN A 67 12.90 -22.54 11.92
N VAL A 68 11.95 -23.42 12.18
CA VAL A 68 10.67 -23.04 12.83
C VAL A 68 10.81 -22.63 14.30
N SER A 69 12.01 -22.68 14.88
CA SER A 69 12.27 -22.17 16.23
C SER A 69 12.44 -20.65 16.28
N ARG A 70 12.43 -19.94 15.14
CA ARG A 70 12.59 -18.49 15.06
C ARG A 70 11.62 -17.85 14.06
N CYS A 71 11.38 -16.55 14.25
CA CYS A 71 10.65 -15.71 13.30
C CYS A 71 11.63 -14.81 12.53
N LEU A 72 11.32 -14.51 11.28
CA LEU A 72 12.07 -13.56 10.46
C LEU A 72 11.13 -12.52 9.86
N ILE A 73 11.68 -11.34 9.57
CA ILE A 73 10.99 -10.36 8.72
C ILE A 73 11.12 -10.84 7.29
N GLN A 74 9.98 -10.95 6.61
CA GLN A 74 9.89 -11.31 5.21
C GLN A 74 9.40 -10.12 4.40
N PHE A 75 10.16 -9.75 3.36
CA PHE A 75 9.79 -8.75 2.37
C PHE A 75 9.27 -9.42 1.09
N ASP A 76 8.12 -8.97 0.63
CA ASP A 76 7.47 -9.45 -0.59
C ASP A 76 6.92 -8.25 -1.38
N ARG A 77 6.40 -8.52 -2.58
CA ARG A 77 5.78 -7.54 -3.45
C ARG A 77 4.61 -6.82 -2.79
N GLY A 78 4.46 -5.54 -3.11
CA GLY A 78 3.30 -4.73 -2.74
C GLY A 78 1.99 -5.26 -3.34
N SER A 79 0.85 -4.81 -2.83
CA SER A 79 -0.45 -5.21 -3.35
C SER A 79 -0.94 -4.27 -4.46
N LEU A 80 -1.30 -4.86 -5.60
CA LEU A 80 -1.98 -4.16 -6.70
C LEU A 80 -3.51 -4.23 -6.51
N LYS A 81 -4.23 -3.28 -7.09
CA LYS A 81 -5.71 -3.28 -6.99
C LYS A 81 -6.31 -4.39 -7.84
N LEU A 82 -5.85 -4.52 -9.08
CA LEU A 82 -6.19 -5.60 -10.00
C LEU A 82 -5.11 -6.70 -9.96
N ALA A 83 -5.43 -7.86 -10.55
CA ALA A 83 -4.42 -8.88 -10.78
C ALA A 83 -3.34 -8.32 -11.74
N ALA A 84 -2.08 -8.70 -11.53
CA ALA A 84 -0.97 -8.21 -12.35
C ALA A 84 -1.22 -8.43 -13.86
N ASP A 85 -1.80 -9.57 -14.22
CA ASP A 85 -2.10 -9.94 -15.61
C ASP A 85 -3.17 -9.04 -16.26
N SER A 86 -4.04 -8.41 -15.45
CA SER A 86 -5.05 -7.46 -15.95
C SER A 86 -4.45 -6.15 -16.45
N TYR A 87 -3.20 -5.84 -16.10
CA TYR A 87 -2.49 -4.64 -16.57
C TYR A 87 -1.67 -4.87 -17.84
N LEU A 88 -1.57 -6.11 -18.32
CA LEU A 88 -0.81 -6.46 -19.53
C LEU A 88 -1.55 -6.07 -20.82
N ASP A 89 -2.85 -5.82 -20.73
CA ASP A 89 -3.71 -5.44 -21.85
C ASP A 89 -4.48 -4.15 -21.49
N LYS A 90 -4.11 -3.07 -22.19
CA LYS A 90 -4.58 -1.69 -21.93
C LYS A 90 -6.06 -1.48 -22.27
N GLU A 91 -6.65 -2.38 -23.06
CA GLU A 91 -8.07 -2.27 -23.48
C GLU A 91 -8.99 -3.19 -22.67
N THR A 92 -8.52 -3.75 -21.57
CA THR A 92 -9.37 -4.58 -20.73
C THR A 92 -10.46 -3.76 -20.07
N PHE A 93 -11.66 -4.35 -20.00
CA PHE A 93 -12.78 -3.83 -19.20
C PHE A 93 -12.37 -3.49 -17.75
N GLY A 94 -11.34 -4.17 -17.22
CA GLY A 94 -10.80 -3.93 -15.88
C GLY A 94 -10.12 -2.57 -15.72
N GLU A 95 -9.33 -2.11 -16.70
CA GLU A 95 -8.66 -0.80 -16.62
C GLU A 95 -9.69 0.34 -16.66
N THR A 96 -10.64 0.31 -17.62
CA THR A 96 -11.67 1.33 -17.75
C THR A 96 -12.52 1.46 -16.49
N ALA A 97 -12.94 0.33 -15.91
CA ALA A 97 -13.73 0.34 -14.70
C ALA A 97 -12.91 0.76 -13.46
N TYR A 98 -11.61 0.45 -13.43
CA TYR A 98 -10.73 0.93 -12.38
C TYR A 98 -10.49 2.44 -12.47
N ARG A 99 -10.31 2.97 -13.68
CA ARG A 99 -10.24 4.42 -13.94
C ARG A 99 -11.49 5.14 -13.45
N GLN A 100 -12.66 4.61 -13.79
CA GLN A 100 -13.94 5.15 -13.31
C GLN A 100 -14.01 5.15 -11.78
N PHE A 101 -13.64 4.03 -11.14
CA PHE A 101 -13.59 3.92 -9.68
C PHE A 101 -12.69 5.00 -9.03
N LEU A 102 -11.48 5.22 -9.57
CA LEU A 102 -10.58 6.24 -9.03
C LEU A 102 -11.14 7.64 -9.22
N THR A 103 -11.68 7.96 -10.40
CA THR A 103 -12.31 9.25 -10.69
C THR A 103 -13.48 9.53 -9.75
N ASP A 104 -14.36 8.56 -9.54
CA ASP A 104 -15.52 8.69 -8.65
C ASP A 104 -15.10 8.84 -7.19
N LEU A 105 -14.10 8.06 -6.75
CA LEU A 105 -13.54 8.17 -5.42
C LEU A 105 -12.95 9.57 -5.17
N VAL A 106 -12.14 10.09 -6.09
CA VAL A 106 -11.54 11.42 -5.98
C VAL A 106 -12.59 12.52 -6.00
N ALA A 107 -13.54 12.46 -6.93
CA ALA A 107 -14.64 13.40 -7.02
C ALA A 107 -15.41 13.47 -5.70
N ARG A 108 -15.62 12.30 -5.07
CA ARG A 108 -16.33 12.22 -3.80
C ARG A 108 -15.49 12.74 -2.62
N LEU A 109 -14.21 12.42 -2.56
CA LEU A 109 -13.31 12.96 -1.55
C LEU A 109 -13.24 14.50 -1.61
N LEU A 110 -13.23 15.09 -2.82
CA LEU A 110 -13.30 16.54 -3.02
C LEU A 110 -14.59 17.16 -2.47
N GLN A 111 -15.73 16.50 -2.71
CA GLN A 111 -17.03 16.93 -2.18
C GLN A 111 -17.03 16.94 -0.64
N ASP A 112 -16.57 15.86 -0.01
CA ASP A 112 -16.51 15.76 1.46
C ASP A 112 -15.50 16.76 2.06
N ALA A 113 -14.43 17.08 1.32
CA ALA A 113 -13.42 18.07 1.68
C ALA A 113 -13.89 19.53 1.51
N GLY A 114 -15.01 19.77 0.83
CA GLY A 114 -15.48 21.10 0.45
C GLY A 114 -14.56 21.81 -0.56
N LEU A 115 -13.87 21.05 -1.41
CA LEU A 115 -12.91 21.56 -2.40
C LEU A 115 -13.53 21.55 -3.82
N PRO A 116 -13.13 22.50 -4.69
CA PRO A 116 -13.68 22.58 -6.04
C PRO A 116 -13.26 21.37 -6.89
N LYS A 117 -14.21 20.84 -7.66
CA LYS A 117 -13.96 19.75 -8.61
C LYS A 117 -13.38 20.31 -9.91
N ASN A 118 -12.19 19.85 -10.30
CA ASN A 118 -11.62 20.09 -11.62
C ASN A 118 -11.49 18.75 -12.35
N GLU A 119 -12.43 18.46 -13.25
CA GLU A 119 -12.52 17.16 -13.93
C GLU A 119 -11.30 16.84 -14.79
N THR A 120 -10.74 17.83 -15.49
CA THR A 120 -9.54 17.66 -16.30
C THR A 120 -8.33 17.30 -15.44
N LYS A 121 -8.17 17.95 -14.29
CA LYS A 121 -7.08 17.62 -13.36
C LYS A 121 -7.23 16.20 -12.80
N ILE A 122 -8.45 15.84 -12.37
CA ILE A 122 -8.73 14.51 -11.83
C ILE A 122 -8.42 13.44 -12.88
N ALA A 123 -8.86 13.63 -14.12
CA ALA A 123 -8.60 12.69 -15.22
C ALA A 123 -7.08 12.52 -15.44
N ASN A 124 -6.34 13.62 -15.56
CA ASN A 124 -4.88 13.55 -15.77
C ASN A 124 -4.15 12.86 -14.60
N ASP A 125 -4.47 13.22 -13.36
CA ASP A 125 -3.83 12.62 -12.18
C ASP A 125 -4.17 11.12 -12.04
N VAL A 126 -5.41 10.74 -12.35
CA VAL A 126 -5.85 9.33 -12.37
C VAL A 126 -5.10 8.54 -13.44
N ASP A 127 -4.89 9.12 -14.62
CA ASP A 127 -4.18 8.47 -15.72
C ASP A 127 -2.71 8.21 -15.39
N GLU A 128 -2.04 9.17 -14.76
CA GLU A 128 -0.67 8.99 -14.26
C GLU A 128 -0.57 7.91 -13.18
N ILE A 129 -1.59 7.81 -12.32
CA ILE A 129 -1.69 6.77 -11.30
C ILE A 129 -1.88 5.38 -11.94
N ILE A 130 -2.71 5.29 -12.98
CA ILE A 130 -2.90 4.05 -13.74
C ILE A 130 -1.60 3.66 -14.45
N ASP A 131 -0.88 4.60 -15.05
CA ASP A 131 0.43 4.32 -15.67
C ASP A 131 1.43 3.77 -14.65
N LEU A 132 1.52 4.41 -13.46
CA LEU A 132 2.35 3.91 -12.36
C LEU A 132 1.96 2.49 -11.95
N GLU A 133 0.65 2.22 -11.75
CA GLU A 133 0.19 0.90 -11.32
C GLU A 133 0.39 -0.17 -12.41
N THR A 134 0.29 0.20 -13.69
CA THR A 134 0.61 -0.67 -14.83
C THR A 134 2.09 -1.02 -14.87
N ARG A 135 3.00 -0.04 -14.66
CA ARG A 135 4.44 -0.30 -14.54
C ARG A 135 4.75 -1.24 -13.36
N LEU A 136 4.06 -1.08 -12.22
CA LEU A 136 4.16 -1.99 -11.08
C LEU A 136 3.59 -3.39 -11.40
N GLY A 137 2.49 -3.48 -12.14
CA GLY A 137 1.90 -4.71 -12.65
C GLY A 137 2.88 -5.53 -13.49
N ASN A 138 3.54 -4.87 -14.45
CA ASN A 138 4.50 -5.49 -15.37
C ASN A 138 5.69 -6.14 -14.66
N ILE A 139 6.15 -5.55 -13.55
CA ILE A 139 7.25 -6.13 -12.75
C ILE A 139 6.76 -7.20 -11.76
N THR A 140 5.45 -7.27 -11.51
CA THR A 140 4.79 -8.23 -10.60
C THR A 140 4.35 -9.51 -11.33
N ALA A 141 4.25 -9.47 -12.67
CA ALA A 141 3.96 -10.62 -13.51
C ALA A 141 4.89 -11.80 -13.17
N PRO A 142 4.38 -13.04 -13.12
CA PRO A 142 5.11 -14.17 -12.55
C PRO A 142 6.36 -14.51 -13.37
N LYS A 143 7.51 -13.96 -12.94
CA LYS A 143 8.85 -14.35 -13.41
C LYS A 143 9.49 -15.40 -12.50
N VAL A 144 9.13 -15.39 -11.22
CA VAL A 144 9.58 -16.36 -10.23
C VAL A 144 8.54 -17.46 -10.10
N ASN A 145 8.98 -18.72 -10.11
CA ASN A 145 8.09 -19.83 -9.79
C ASN A 145 7.79 -19.81 -8.29
N ARG A 146 6.72 -19.11 -7.89
CA ARG A 146 6.29 -19.00 -6.48
C ARG A 146 5.82 -20.32 -5.85
N ARG A 147 5.86 -21.44 -6.59
CA ARG A 147 5.71 -22.80 -6.05
C ARG A 147 7.04 -23.39 -5.60
N ASN A 148 8.17 -22.82 -6.03
CA ASN A 148 9.51 -23.21 -5.61
C ASN A 148 9.93 -22.41 -4.36
N HIS A 149 9.64 -22.97 -3.18
CA HIS A 149 9.99 -22.37 -1.90
C HIS A 149 11.48 -22.09 -1.71
N THR A 150 12.35 -22.81 -2.42
CA THR A 150 13.82 -22.60 -2.36
C THR A 150 14.22 -21.29 -3.04
N GLU A 151 13.63 -20.97 -4.20
CA GLU A 151 13.90 -19.72 -4.93
C GLU A 151 13.37 -18.49 -4.21
N MET A 152 12.25 -18.64 -3.48
CA MET A 152 11.65 -17.58 -2.67
C MET A 152 12.41 -17.31 -1.37
N TYR A 153 13.27 -18.23 -0.92
CA TYR A 153 14.00 -18.07 0.32
C TYR A 153 15.36 -17.39 0.09
N ASN A 154 15.37 -16.06 0.03
CA ASN A 154 16.62 -15.30 -0.05
C ASN A 154 16.94 -14.65 1.29
N LEU A 155 17.67 -15.37 2.14
CA LEU A 155 18.14 -14.86 3.43
C LEU A 155 19.20 -13.77 3.21
N ARG A 156 18.96 -12.58 3.77
CA ARG A 156 19.84 -11.41 3.69
C ARG A 156 19.84 -10.70 5.04
N ARG A 157 20.70 -9.70 5.21
CA ARG A 157 20.59 -8.77 6.34
C ARG A 157 19.72 -7.58 5.97
N LEU A 158 19.11 -6.93 6.96
CA LEU A 158 18.24 -5.75 6.75
C LEU A 158 18.92 -4.64 5.94
N SER A 159 20.21 -4.40 6.15
CA SER A 159 21.05 -3.49 5.35
C SER A 159 21.03 -3.76 3.83
N CYS A 160 20.67 -4.97 3.39
CA CYS A 160 20.48 -5.27 1.98
C CYS A 160 19.28 -4.50 1.38
N MET A 161 18.20 -4.30 2.15
CA MET A 161 17.06 -3.49 1.71
C MET A 161 17.45 -2.03 1.48
N GLN A 162 18.33 -1.46 2.31
CA GLN A 162 18.85 -0.11 2.11
C GLN A 162 19.63 0.03 0.79
N LYS A 163 20.30 -1.04 0.34
CA LYS A 163 21.00 -1.07 -0.95
C LYS A 163 20.05 -1.28 -2.13
N LEU A 164 19.00 -2.08 -1.94
CA LEU A 164 18.02 -2.40 -3.00
C LEU A 164 17.06 -1.24 -3.25
N ILE A 165 16.59 -0.58 -2.18
CA ILE A 165 15.63 0.53 -2.23
C ILE A 165 16.19 1.66 -1.36
N PRO A 166 17.12 2.47 -1.90
CA PRO A 166 17.81 3.51 -1.14
C PRO A 166 16.92 4.72 -0.81
N SER A 167 15.82 4.91 -1.54
CA SER A 167 14.84 5.98 -1.32
C SER A 167 14.03 5.82 -0.03
N VAL A 168 14.11 4.66 0.63
CA VAL A 168 13.48 4.40 1.93
C VAL A 168 14.56 4.22 2.98
N ASN A 169 14.48 4.99 4.07
CA ASN A 169 15.29 4.73 5.26
C ASN A 169 14.61 3.65 6.10
N TRP A 170 15.04 2.40 5.92
CA TRP A 170 14.39 1.24 6.53
C TRP A 170 14.50 1.23 8.05
N THR A 171 15.63 1.69 8.61
CA THR A 171 15.79 1.81 10.07
C THR A 171 14.78 2.79 10.65
N ARG A 172 14.69 4.00 10.08
CA ARG A 172 13.71 5.01 10.49
C ARG A 172 12.27 4.51 10.31
N TYR A 173 12.01 3.81 9.22
CA TYR A 173 10.71 3.21 8.95
C TYR A 173 10.31 2.23 10.06
N PHE A 174 11.15 1.24 10.37
CA PHE A 174 10.85 0.24 11.40
C PHE A 174 10.77 0.83 12.80
N HIS A 175 11.69 1.71 13.19
CA HIS A 175 11.62 2.42 14.48
C HIS A 175 10.33 3.23 14.63
N SER A 176 9.78 3.73 13.52
CA SER A 176 8.54 4.51 13.57
C SER A 176 7.29 3.63 13.68
N ILE A 177 7.28 2.42 13.13
CA ILE A 177 6.08 1.56 13.08
C ILE A 177 6.07 0.44 14.11
N ALA A 178 7.23 0.15 14.71
CA ALA A 178 7.40 -0.90 15.71
C ALA A 178 7.55 -0.31 17.13
N PRO A 179 7.14 -1.06 18.17
CA PRO A 179 7.37 -0.64 19.56
C PRO A 179 8.84 -0.43 19.89
N ASP A 180 9.12 0.44 20.87
CA ASP A 180 10.49 0.85 21.23
C ASP A 180 11.35 -0.33 21.75
N ASP A 181 10.73 -1.33 22.39
CA ASP A 181 11.41 -2.51 22.94
C ASP A 181 12.07 -3.40 21.88
N VAL A 182 11.75 -3.22 20.60
CA VAL A 182 12.35 -3.97 19.48
C VAL A 182 13.29 -3.13 18.63
N HIS A 183 13.56 -1.88 18.99
CA HIS A 183 14.43 -0.99 18.19
C HIS A 183 15.86 -1.49 18.09
N ASP A 184 16.39 -2.09 19.16
CA ASP A 184 17.74 -2.69 19.19
C ASP A 184 17.86 -3.85 18.19
N TYR A 185 16.81 -4.65 18.02
CA TYR A 185 16.78 -5.72 17.02
C TYR A 185 16.91 -5.19 15.59
N PHE A 186 16.26 -4.07 15.25
CA PHE A 186 16.43 -3.46 13.93
C PHE A 186 17.81 -2.82 13.76
N SER A 187 18.32 -2.19 14.82
CA SER A 187 19.65 -1.57 14.85
C SER A 187 20.78 -2.60 14.71
N SER A 188 20.57 -3.84 15.17
CA SER A 188 21.54 -4.93 15.05
C SER A 188 21.67 -5.53 13.65
N ASN A 189 20.98 -4.96 12.64
CA ASN A 189 21.01 -5.39 11.24
C ASN A 189 20.62 -6.88 11.08
N PRO A 190 19.38 -7.25 11.44
CA PRO A 190 18.97 -8.63 11.60
C PRO A 190 18.86 -9.36 10.26
N GLU A 191 18.76 -10.69 10.34
CA GLU A 191 18.43 -11.51 9.17
C GLU A 191 16.97 -11.31 8.75
N ILE A 192 16.77 -11.28 7.44
CA ILE A 192 15.48 -11.09 6.77
C ILE A 192 15.40 -12.02 5.56
N VAL A 193 14.18 -12.34 5.15
CA VAL A 193 13.92 -13.06 3.90
C VAL A 193 13.40 -12.07 2.87
N ILE A 194 14.00 -12.04 1.67
CA ILE A 194 13.47 -11.29 0.54
C ILE A 194 12.91 -12.30 -0.47
N VAL A 195 11.61 -12.25 -0.73
CA VAL A 195 10.96 -13.23 -1.61
C VAL A 195 11.45 -13.09 -3.05
N GLU A 196 11.49 -11.86 -3.56
CA GLU A 196 11.89 -11.56 -4.93
C GLU A 196 12.87 -10.38 -4.96
N ILE A 197 14.18 -10.65 -4.94
CA ILE A 197 15.21 -9.59 -4.97
C ILE A 197 15.09 -8.72 -6.23
N ASP A 198 14.79 -9.35 -7.36
CA ASP A 198 14.65 -8.67 -8.65
C ASP A 198 13.47 -7.69 -8.67
N TYR A 199 12.33 -8.06 -8.05
CA TYR A 199 11.22 -7.14 -7.85
C TYR A 199 11.65 -5.90 -7.04
N MET A 200 12.40 -6.10 -5.94
CA MET A 200 12.87 -4.98 -5.10
C MET A 200 13.75 -3.99 -5.86
N ARG A 201 14.57 -4.47 -6.81
CA ARG A 201 15.36 -3.59 -7.68
C ARG A 201 14.48 -2.82 -8.65
N ARG A 202 13.60 -3.52 -9.38
CA ARG A 202 12.74 -2.89 -10.39
C ARG A 202 11.77 -1.89 -9.77
N VAL A 203 11.23 -2.16 -8.58
CA VAL A 203 10.37 -1.19 -7.88
C VAL A 203 11.17 0.03 -7.45
N ALA A 204 12.44 -0.12 -7.05
CA ALA A 204 13.31 1.02 -6.75
C ALA A 204 13.50 1.91 -7.99
N ASP A 205 13.76 1.29 -9.16
CA ASP A 205 13.92 2.01 -10.42
C ASP A 205 12.64 2.77 -10.81
N ILE A 206 11.47 2.15 -10.63
CA ILE A 206 10.17 2.81 -10.86
C ILE A 206 9.97 3.98 -9.90
N LEU A 207 10.29 3.81 -8.61
CA LEU A 207 10.16 4.88 -7.62
C LEU A 207 11.12 6.04 -7.87
N GLN A 208 12.32 5.76 -8.37
CA GLN A 208 13.31 6.80 -8.68
C GLN A 208 12.96 7.60 -9.94
N SER A 209 12.32 6.96 -10.92
CA SER A 209 11.95 7.58 -12.20
C SER A 209 10.56 8.20 -12.23
N THR A 210 9.75 8.01 -11.18
CA THR A 210 8.39 8.56 -11.09
C THR A 210 8.41 9.87 -10.31
N ASP A 211 7.64 10.85 -10.79
CA ASP A 211 7.46 12.12 -10.08
C ASP A 211 6.94 11.87 -8.65
N PRO A 212 7.58 12.44 -7.61
CA PRO A 212 7.15 12.24 -6.23
C PRO A 212 5.70 12.67 -5.93
N ARG A 213 5.13 13.58 -6.73
CA ARG A 213 3.71 13.97 -6.66
C ARG A 213 2.80 12.80 -7.01
N ILE A 214 3.13 12.07 -8.08
CA ILE A 214 2.38 10.88 -8.52
C ILE A 214 2.48 9.79 -7.45
N ILE A 215 3.68 9.59 -6.87
CA ILE A 215 3.89 8.64 -5.77
C ILE A 215 3.01 9.00 -4.56
N THR A 216 2.97 10.29 -4.20
CA THR A 216 2.14 10.79 -3.09
C THR A 216 0.67 10.53 -3.34
N ASN A 217 0.17 10.88 -4.53
CA ASN A 217 -1.20 10.63 -4.94
C ASN A 217 -1.56 9.14 -4.87
N TYR A 218 -0.69 8.27 -5.40
CA TYR A 218 -0.90 6.83 -5.39
C TYR A 218 -0.97 6.25 -3.98
N VAL A 219 -0.03 6.63 -3.09
CA VAL A 219 0.01 6.11 -1.71
C VAL A 219 -1.23 6.55 -0.93
N TYR A 220 -1.64 7.81 -1.03
CA TYR A 220 -2.85 8.27 -0.34
C TYR A 220 -4.14 7.72 -0.94
N LEU A 221 -4.22 7.50 -2.26
CA LEU A 221 -5.36 6.80 -2.86
C LEU A 221 -5.43 5.35 -2.40
N LYS A 222 -4.31 4.62 -2.35
CA LYS A 222 -4.26 3.27 -1.80
C LYS A 222 -4.74 3.26 -0.36
N TYR A 223 -4.25 4.19 0.46
CA TYR A 223 -4.68 4.34 1.84
C TYR A 223 -6.19 4.61 1.93
N ALA A 224 -6.71 5.62 1.22
CA ALA A 224 -8.12 5.96 1.22
C ALA A 224 -9.02 4.82 0.73
N SER A 225 -8.57 4.06 -0.27
CA SER A 225 -9.32 2.93 -0.84
C SER A 225 -9.59 1.82 0.18
N ILE A 226 -8.78 1.71 1.25
CA ILE A 226 -8.95 0.74 2.34
C ILE A 226 -10.05 1.19 3.32
N TRP A 227 -10.31 2.50 3.42
CA TRP A 227 -11.33 3.06 4.30
C TRP A 227 -12.71 3.11 3.64
N VAL A 228 -12.85 2.73 2.37
CA VAL A 228 -14.09 2.93 1.57
C VAL A 228 -15.32 2.27 2.21
N GLU A 229 -15.15 1.10 2.83
CA GLU A 229 -16.24 0.41 3.56
C GLU A 229 -16.57 1.07 4.91
N GLU A 230 -15.70 1.96 5.41
CA GLU A 230 -15.84 2.66 6.68
C GLU A 230 -16.19 4.15 6.50
N MET A 231 -16.48 4.58 5.27
CA MET A 231 -16.84 5.98 4.93
C MET A 231 -18.33 6.16 4.57
N GLY A 232 -19.13 5.10 4.70
CA GLY A 232 -20.58 5.12 4.47
C GLY A 232 -21.02 4.59 3.10
N GLU A 233 -22.34 4.48 2.92
CA GLU A 233 -22.95 3.72 1.81
C GLU A 233 -22.60 4.30 0.44
N GLN A 234 -22.40 5.61 0.34
CA GLN A 234 -22.07 6.24 -0.93
C GLN A 234 -20.66 5.89 -1.42
N TYR A 235 -19.73 5.58 -0.51
CA TYR A 235 -18.42 5.03 -0.83
C TYR A 235 -18.47 3.52 -1.10
N GLU A 236 -19.29 2.79 -0.35
CA GLU A 236 -19.54 1.37 -0.61
C GLU A 236 -20.09 1.15 -2.03
N ASN A 237 -21.01 2.00 -2.50
CA ASN A 237 -21.57 1.91 -3.85
C ASN A 237 -20.49 2.09 -4.94
N ILE A 238 -19.56 3.03 -4.74
CA ILE A 238 -18.40 3.21 -5.63
C ILE A 238 -17.54 1.91 -5.63
N SER A 239 -17.37 1.27 -4.48
CA SER A 239 -16.64 -0.01 -4.34
C SER A 239 -17.37 -1.23 -4.92
N GLN A 240 -18.70 -1.28 -4.83
CA GLN A 240 -19.50 -2.43 -5.25
C GLN A 240 -19.49 -2.62 -6.77
N VAL A 241 -19.47 -1.51 -7.53
CA VAL A 241 -19.23 -1.55 -8.98
C VAL A 241 -17.91 -2.28 -9.30
N ASN A 242 -16.88 -2.10 -8.46
CA ASN A 242 -15.59 -2.77 -8.57
C ASN A 242 -15.58 -4.21 -8.02
N THR A 243 -16.38 -4.50 -6.99
CA THR A 243 -16.48 -5.85 -6.42
C THR A 243 -17.20 -6.81 -7.37
N MET A 244 -18.14 -6.33 -8.19
CA MET A 244 -18.67 -7.11 -9.32
C MET A 244 -17.58 -7.45 -10.35
N LEU A 245 -16.59 -6.58 -10.57
CA LEU A 245 -15.43 -6.86 -11.44
C LEU A 245 -14.56 -7.99 -10.87
N ARG A 246 -14.35 -7.99 -9.55
CA ARG A 246 -13.71 -9.12 -8.86
C ARG A 246 -14.55 -10.39 -8.97
N GLY A 247 -15.87 -10.32 -8.85
CA GLY A 247 -16.76 -11.48 -8.95
C GLY A 247 -16.82 -12.10 -10.36
N VAL A 248 -16.75 -11.28 -11.41
CA VAL A 248 -16.73 -11.74 -12.81
C VAL A 248 -15.37 -12.36 -13.19
N LEU A 249 -14.26 -11.89 -12.58
CA LEU A 249 -12.91 -12.44 -12.80
C LEU A 249 -12.48 -13.49 -11.78
N CYS A 250 -13.15 -13.62 -10.63
CA CYS A 250 -12.73 -14.44 -9.50
C CYS A 250 -13.88 -15.33 -9.00
N ARG A 251 -14.30 -16.29 -9.81
CA ARG A 251 -14.77 -17.57 -9.25
C ARG A 251 -13.58 -18.35 -8.72
N GLN A 252 -13.03 -17.94 -7.57
CA GLN A 252 -12.35 -18.85 -6.63
C GLN A 252 -12.01 -18.14 -5.31
N LYS A 253 -12.79 -18.51 -4.27
CA LYS A 253 -12.52 -18.55 -2.82
C LYS A 253 -11.62 -17.47 -2.19
N ILE A 254 -12.12 -16.79 -1.15
CA ILE A 254 -11.85 -17.09 0.28
C ILE A 254 -12.65 -16.14 1.18
N ALA A 255 -13.12 -16.69 2.30
CA ALA A 255 -13.89 -16.07 3.37
C ALA A 255 -13.06 -15.08 4.22
N GLY A 256 -13.73 -14.04 4.70
CA GLY A 256 -13.16 -12.97 5.52
C GLY A 256 -12.83 -13.39 6.95
N PHE A 257 -11.81 -12.74 7.50
CA PHE A 257 -11.53 -12.67 8.93
C PHE A 257 -11.24 -11.21 9.29
N SER A 258 -11.82 -10.74 10.40
CA SER A 258 -11.77 -9.33 10.82
C SER A 258 -10.37 -8.88 11.26
N SER A 259 -10.08 -7.60 11.01
CA SER A 259 -8.79 -6.93 11.21
C SER A 259 -8.31 -6.88 12.66
N GLU A 260 -9.21 -7.05 13.63
CA GLU A 260 -8.94 -6.86 15.06
C GLU A 260 -8.26 -8.07 15.71
N VAL A 261 -8.57 -9.29 15.24
CA VAL A 261 -7.94 -10.53 15.75
C VAL A 261 -6.50 -10.67 15.26
N MET A 262 -6.18 -10.14 14.07
CA MET A 262 -4.80 -10.09 13.57
C MET A 262 -3.92 -9.08 14.31
N TYR A 263 -4.49 -8.04 14.93
CA TYR A 263 -3.75 -7.06 15.72
C TYR A 263 -3.11 -7.70 16.97
N LEU A 264 -3.90 -8.48 17.71
CA LEU A 264 -3.45 -9.15 18.93
C LEU A 264 -2.50 -10.32 18.66
N PHE A 265 -2.70 -11.05 17.56
CA PHE A 265 -1.82 -12.16 17.19
C PHE A 265 -0.42 -11.65 16.80
N HIS A 266 -0.35 -10.59 15.97
CA HIS A 266 0.92 -10.07 15.48
C HIS A 266 1.76 -9.35 16.56
N LEU A 267 1.13 -8.61 17.48
CA LEU A 267 1.85 -7.99 18.61
C LEU A 267 2.39 -9.04 19.59
N ARG A 268 1.65 -10.14 19.79
CA ARG A 268 2.14 -11.30 20.53
C ARG A 268 3.29 -11.99 19.79
N SER A 269 3.24 -12.09 18.46
CA SER A 269 4.32 -12.66 17.65
C SER A 269 5.59 -11.80 17.66
N ILE A 270 5.47 -10.48 17.68
CA ILE A 270 6.62 -9.56 17.81
C ILE A 270 7.30 -9.74 19.17
N LYS A 271 6.52 -9.72 20.26
CA LYS A 271 7.07 -9.95 21.61
C LYS A 271 7.66 -11.34 21.80
N ALA A 272 7.06 -12.37 21.19
CA ALA A 272 7.58 -13.73 21.26
C ALA A 272 8.89 -13.91 20.47
N ALA A 273 9.07 -13.17 19.37
CA ALA A 273 10.27 -13.24 18.54
C ALA A 273 11.48 -12.48 19.11
N VAL A 274 11.27 -11.52 20.01
CA VAL A 274 12.35 -10.71 20.62
C VAL A 274 12.84 -11.26 21.97
N HIS A 275 12.09 -12.19 22.57
CA HIS A 275 12.44 -12.83 23.85
C HIS A 275 12.91 -14.29 23.73
N GLN A 276 13.31 -14.73 22.53
CA GLN A 276 13.98 -16.02 22.27
C GLN A 276 15.32 -15.77 21.60
#